data_AF-A0A9E1WBN0-F1
#
_entry.id   AF-A0A9E1WBN0-F1
#
_cell.length_a   1.000
_cell.length_b   1.000
_cell.length_c   1.000
_cell.angle_alpha   90.00
_cell.angle_beta   90.00
_cell.angle_gamma   90.00
#
_symmetry.space_group_name_H-M   'P 1'
#
loop_
_entity.id
_entity.type
_entity.pdbx_description
1 polymer ?
#
loop_
_entity_poly.entity_id
_entity_poly.type
_entity_poly.pdbx_seq_one_letter_code
_entity_poly.pdbx_strand_id
1 'polypeptide(L)' 'MSESFAELFEESLQTLDMEPGSIVTGVVIDIDNEWVTVHAGLKSEGVIPLDQFTNAN' A
#
# COMPACT_ATOMS: atom_id res chain seq x y z
N MET A 1 -8.69 -11.07 32.34
CA MET A 1 -7.38 -11.10 31.66
C MET A 1 -7.42 -12.13 30.54
N SER A 2 -8.35 -11.94 29.62
CA SER A 2 -8.53 -12.73 28.41
C SER A 2 -9.18 -11.75 27.44
N GLU A 3 -8.40 -10.79 26.96
CA GLU A 3 -8.79 -10.02 25.79
C GLU A 3 -9.09 -11.07 24.72
N SER A 4 -10.36 -11.14 24.31
CA SER A 4 -10.81 -12.16 23.39
C SER A 4 -10.10 -11.87 22.08
N PHE A 5 -9.47 -12.88 21.47
CA PHE A 5 -8.85 -12.73 20.14
C PHE A 5 -9.80 -12.02 19.14
N ALA A 6 -11.11 -12.19 19.32
CA ALA A 6 -12.12 -11.45 18.57
C ALA A 6 -12.00 -9.93 18.73
N GLU A 7 -11.86 -9.41 19.94
CA GLU A 7 -11.77 -7.96 20.22
C GLU A 7 -10.49 -7.35 19.63
N LEU A 8 -9.34 -8.00 19.84
CA LEU A 8 -8.05 -7.55 19.26
C LEU A 8 -8.04 -7.64 17.72
N PHE A 9 -8.70 -8.64 17.15
CA PHE A 9 -8.83 -8.78 15.70
C PHE A 9 -9.73 -7.70 15.10
N GLU A 10 -10.84 -7.40 15.76
CA GLU A 10 -11.80 -6.37 15.36
C GLU A 10 -11.18 -4.96 15.46
N GLU A 11 -10.33 -4.72 16.46
CA GLU A 11 -9.54 -3.48 16.58
C GLU A 11 -8.50 -3.35 15.46
N SER A 12 -7.83 -4.45 15.06
CA SER A 12 -6.90 -4.45 13.93
C SER A 12 -7.58 -4.14 12.59
N LEU A 13 -8.83 -4.60 12.40
CA LEU A 13 -9.61 -4.34 11.19
C LEU A 13 -10.10 -2.89 11.10
N GLN A 14 -10.35 -2.23 12.23
CA GLN A 14 -10.77 -0.82 12.25
C GLN A 14 -9.62 0.13 11.90
N THR A 15 -8.36 -0.25 12.14
CA THR A 15 -7.20 0.56 11.71
C THR A 15 -6.91 0.47 10.20
N LEU A 16 -7.52 -0.48 9.50
CA LEU A 16 -7.48 -0.56 8.04
C LEU A 16 -8.53 0.37 7.45
N ASP A 17 -8.31 1.67 7.63
CA ASP A 17 -9.04 2.73 6.94
C ASP A 17 -8.72 2.65 5.43
N MET A 18 -9.42 1.77 4.74
CA MET A 18 -9.43 1.69 3.28
C MET A 18 -10.33 2.79 2.72
N GLU A 19 -10.06 4.05 3.10
CA GLU A 19 -10.71 5.19 2.48
C GLU A 19 -10.18 5.35 1.04
N PRO A 20 -11.05 5.41 0.01
CA PRO A 20 -10.62 5.69 -1.34
C PRO A 20 -10.05 7.12 -1.41
N GLY A 21 -8.76 7.23 -1.69
CA GLY A 21 -8.03 8.51 -1.72
C GLY A 21 -6.91 8.62 -0.68
N SER A 22 -6.73 7.60 0.18
CA SER A 22 -5.62 7.56 1.14
C SER A 22 -4.26 7.45 0.45
N ILE A 23 -3.32 8.30 0.88
CA ILE A 23 -1.91 8.24 0.44
C ILE A 23 -1.26 7.08 1.19
N VAL A 24 -0.83 6.07 0.43
CA VAL A 24 -0.11 4.90 0.96
C VAL A 24 1.38 5.02 0.69
N THR A 25 2.20 4.68 1.69
CA THR A 25 3.64 4.52 1.52
C THR A 25 3.93 3.14 0.95
N GLY A 26 4.57 3.08 -0.22
CA GLY A 26 5.00 1.83 -0.84
C GLY A 26 6.50 1.76 -1.04
N VAL A 27 7.00 0.53 -1.16
CA VAL A 27 8.39 0.22 -1.45
C VAL A 27 8.50 -0.21 -2.91
N VAL A 28 9.44 0.37 -3.64
CA VAL A 28 9.75 -0.05 -5.02
C VAL A 28 10.44 -1.41 -4.96
N ILE A 29 9.82 -2.43 -5.54
CA ILE A 29 10.38 -3.79 -5.57
C ILE A 29 11.11 -4.07 -6.88
N ASP A 30 10.69 -3.43 -7.98
CA ASP A 30 11.29 -3.62 -9.30
C ASP A 30 11.12 -2.39 -10.18
N ILE A 31 12.08 -2.18 -11.08
CA ILE A 31 12.14 -1.06 -12.01
C ILE A 31 12.49 -1.62 -13.39
N ASP A 32 11.51 -1.62 -14.28
CA ASP A 32 11.70 -1.89 -15.70
C ASP A 32 11.87 -0.59 -16.48
N ASN A 33 12.16 -0.73 -17.77
CA ASN A 33 12.44 0.41 -18.64
C ASN A 33 11.20 1.29 -18.91
N GLU A 34 10.00 0.76 -18.71
CA GLU A 34 8.71 1.44 -18.96
C GLU A 34 7.81 1.53 -17.71
N TRP A 35 7.96 0.63 -16.74
CA TRP A 35 7.11 0.57 -15.55
C TRP A 35 7.92 0.32 -14.27
N VAL A 36 7.39 0.81 -13.16
CA VAL A 36 7.91 0.63 -11.82
C VAL A 36 6.88 -0.13 -11.01
N THR A 37 7.30 -1.22 -10.38
CA THR A 37 6.43 -2.04 -9.53
C THR A 37 6.62 -1.63 -8.07
N VAL A 38 5.54 -1.21 -7.43
CA VAL A 38 5.50 -0.70 -6.07
C VAL A 38 4.62 -1.58 -5.20
N HIS A 39 5.17 -2.07 -4.09
CA HIS A 39 4.42 -2.79 -3.08
C HIS A 39 4.02 -1.85 -1.94
N ALA A 40 2.72 -1.54 -1.83
CA ALA A 40 2.18 -0.63 -0.82
C ALA A 40 1.72 -1.32 0.48
N GLY A 41 2.09 -2.59 0.69
CA GLY A 41 1.61 -3.38 1.84
C GLY A 41 0.14 -3.79 1.72
N LEU A 42 -0.41 -3.77 0.51
CA LEU A 42 -1.78 -4.19 0.18
C LEU A 42 -1.77 -5.53 -0.58
N LYS A 43 -2.96 -6.09 -0.83
CA LYS A 43 -3.11 -7.39 -1.52
C LYS A 43 -2.57 -7.41 -2.96
N SER A 44 -2.41 -6.25 -3.59
CA SER A 44 -1.97 -6.11 -4.98
C SER A 44 -0.78 -5.16 -5.08
N GLU A 45 0.16 -5.48 -5.96
CA GLU A 45 1.22 -4.58 -6.37
C GLU A 45 0.68 -3.47 -7.30
N GLY A 46 1.19 -2.26 -7.11
CA GLY A 46 0.92 -1.14 -8.00
C GLY A 46 1.94 -1.09 -9.12
N VAL A 47 1.48 -1.12 -10.36
CA VAL A 47 2.32 -0.90 -11.55
C VAL A 47 2.13 0.54 -12.00
N ILE A 48 3.20 1.32 -11.96
CA ILE A 48 3.18 2.76 -12.27
C ILE A 48 4.14 3.01 -13.44
N PRO A 49 3.72 3.73 -14.50
CA PRO A 49 4.63 4.07 -15.61
C PRO A 49 5.82 4.88 -15.11
N LEU A 50 7.01 4.62 -15.67
CA LEU A 50 8.25 5.29 -15.26
C LEU A 50 8.17 6.83 -15.44
N ASP A 51 7.39 7.29 -16.42
CA ASP A 51 7.12 8.71 -16.68
C ASP A 51 6.51 9.45 -15.48
N GLN A 52 5.80 8.76 -14.58
CA GLN A 52 5.23 9.35 -13.37
C GLN A 52 6.30 9.64 -12.29
N PHE A 53 7.48 9.05 -12.42
CA PHE A 53 8.62 9.27 -11.52
C PHE A 53 9.65 10.25 -12.10
N THR A 54 9.57 10.56 -13.40
CA THR A 54 10.38 11.62 -14.00
C THR A 54 9.77 12.98 -13.66
N ASN A 55 10.53 13.80 -12.93
CA ASN A 55 10.12 15.15 -12.57
C ASN A 55 10.02 16.01 -13.84
N ALA A 56 8.87 16.62 -14.09
CA ALA A 56 8.70 17.62 -15.14
C ALA A 56 9.37 18.93 -14.69
N ASN A 57 10.70 19.01 -14.86
CA ASN A 57 11.44 20.27 -14.75
C ASN A 57 11.20 21.14 -15.98
#